data_AF-A0A495S9I8-F1
#
_entry.id   AF-A0A495S9I8-F1
#
_cell.length_a   1.000
_cell.length_b   1.000
_cell.length_c   1.000
_cell.angle_alpha   90.00
_cell.angle_beta   90.00
_cell.angle_gamma   90.00
#
_symmetry.space_group_name_H-M   'P 1'
#
loop_
_entity.id
_entity.type
_entity.pdbx_description
1 polymer ?
#
loop_
_entity_poly.entity_id
_entity_poly.type
_entity_poly.pdbx_seq_one_letter_code
_entity_poly.pdbx_strand_id
1 'polypeptide(L)'
;MKKNAIILGAILASAFSFAQVGINTTTPNPDAALDVVSTNKGILNTRIALSSTTSPSPLSAHVAGMMVYNTATVSDVTPGLYYNDGSKWVKAGGGAAASATMNVTNQTGNYTALPTDDIILYTTAAGPNPVLTLPTTGVPVGKRIYVSVLGAASVEISPLPRETANQLCYPGQGNILIYTGNAASPWSLISGY
;
A
#
# COMPACT_ATOMS: atom_id res chain seq x y z
N MET A 1 -63.65 18.07 -32.56
CA MET A 1 -63.44 17.34 -31.29
C MET A 1 -62.38 16.23 -31.40
N LYS A 2 -62.41 15.33 -32.41
CA LYS A 2 -61.44 14.23 -32.56
C LYS A 2 -59.96 14.67 -32.72
N LYS A 3 -59.69 15.74 -33.50
CA LYS A 3 -58.32 16.29 -33.66
C LYS A 3 -57.72 16.80 -32.34
N ASN A 4 -58.52 17.47 -31.52
CA ASN A 4 -58.07 18.02 -30.24
C ASN A 4 -57.77 16.90 -29.22
N ALA A 5 -58.52 15.79 -29.26
CA ALA A 5 -58.26 14.63 -28.42
C ALA A 5 -56.94 13.92 -28.79
N ILE A 6 -56.61 13.82 -30.09
CA ILE A 6 -55.35 13.23 -30.56
C ILE A 6 -54.15 14.09 -30.13
N ILE A 7 -54.25 15.41 -30.26
CA ILE A 7 -53.20 16.34 -29.84
C ILE A 7 -52.99 16.27 -28.33
N LEU A 8 -54.07 16.25 -27.54
CA LEU A 8 -53.99 16.14 -26.09
C LEU A 8 -53.38 14.79 -25.64
N GLY A 9 -53.73 13.70 -26.33
CA GLY A 9 -53.14 12.38 -26.09
C GLY A 9 -51.64 12.33 -26.40
N ALA A 10 -51.19 12.97 -27.48
CA ALA A 10 -49.77 13.06 -27.84
C ALA A 10 -48.96 13.87 -26.82
N ILE A 11 -49.51 14.98 -26.30
CA ILE A 11 -48.87 15.80 -25.26
C ILE A 11 -48.76 15.02 -23.95
N LEU A 12 -49.82 14.32 -23.53
CA LEU A 12 -49.81 13.50 -22.32
C LEU A 12 -48.83 12.32 -22.41
N ALA A 13 -48.64 11.73 -23.59
CA ALA A 13 -47.65 10.66 -23.81
C ALA A 13 -46.20 11.15 -23.68
N SER A 14 -45.93 12.41 -24.05
CA SER A 14 -44.58 13.00 -23.94
C SER A 14 -44.13 13.27 -22.50
N ALA A 15 -45.06 13.31 -21.53
CA ALA A 15 -44.74 13.49 -20.11
C ALA A 15 -44.11 12.23 -19.46
N PHE A 16 -44.07 11.09 -20.16
CA PHE A 16 -43.50 9.82 -19.67
C PHE A 16 -42.11 9.50 -20.25
N SER A 17 -41.40 10.47 -20.84
CA SER A 17 -40.03 10.24 -21.31
C SER A 17 -39.03 10.25 -20.15
N PHE A 18 -38.32 9.15 -19.93
CA PHE A 18 -37.20 9.07 -18.99
C PHE A 18 -35.97 9.80 -19.55
N ALA A 19 -35.41 10.74 -18.79
CA ALA A 19 -34.24 11.53 -19.18
C ALA A 19 -32.95 10.92 -18.61
N GLN A 20 -32.38 9.95 -19.32
CA GLN A 20 -31.03 9.44 -19.11
C GLN A 20 -30.05 10.16 -20.03
N VAL A 21 -28.92 10.63 -19.49
CA VAL A 21 -27.92 11.36 -20.29
C VAL A 21 -26.91 10.36 -20.87
N GLY A 22 -27.20 9.89 -22.08
CA GLY A 22 -26.24 9.17 -22.91
C GLY A 22 -25.42 10.14 -23.76
N ILE A 23 -24.10 10.05 -23.71
CA ILE A 23 -23.19 10.76 -24.62
C ILE A 23 -22.56 9.73 -25.55
N ASN A 24 -22.77 9.91 -26.86
CA ASN A 24 -22.34 8.99 -27.93
C ASN A 24 -22.90 7.55 -27.78
N THR A 25 -24.04 7.39 -27.11
CA THR A 25 -24.78 6.12 -27.06
C THR A 25 -26.28 6.37 -27.15
N THR A 26 -26.99 5.53 -27.93
CA THR A 26 -28.46 5.54 -28.00
C THR A 26 -29.09 4.54 -27.01
N THR A 27 -28.27 3.71 -26.37
CA THR A 27 -28.67 2.70 -25.40
C THR A 27 -27.82 2.86 -24.14
N PRO A 28 -27.94 3.98 -23.40
CA PRO A 28 -27.21 4.16 -22.17
C PRO A 28 -27.63 3.10 -21.14
N ASN A 29 -26.70 2.74 -20.25
CA ASN A 29 -26.99 1.83 -19.16
C ASN A 29 -28.19 2.34 -18.32
N PRO A 30 -29.21 1.50 -18.07
CA PRO A 30 -30.43 1.91 -17.34
C PRO A 30 -30.16 2.35 -15.88
N ASP A 31 -29.05 1.90 -15.29
CA ASP A 31 -28.66 2.26 -13.92
C ASP A 31 -27.74 3.50 -13.87
N ALA A 32 -27.36 4.08 -15.01
CA ALA A 32 -26.47 5.21 -15.10
C ALA A 32 -27.23 6.53 -15.32
N ALA A 33 -27.02 7.50 -14.43
CA ALA A 33 -27.47 8.88 -14.65
C ALA A 33 -26.71 9.58 -15.79
N LEU A 34 -25.46 9.17 -16.03
CA LEU A 34 -24.59 9.62 -17.13
C LEU A 34 -23.81 8.41 -17.69
N ASP A 35 -23.99 8.13 -18.97
CA ASP A 35 -23.24 7.09 -19.68
C ASP A 35 -22.51 7.70 -20.88
N VAL A 36 -21.18 7.57 -20.93
CA VAL A 36 -20.33 8.17 -21.97
C VAL A 36 -19.55 7.06 -22.66
N VAL A 37 -19.88 6.82 -23.93
CA VAL A 37 -19.24 5.77 -24.73
C VAL A 37 -18.32 6.39 -25.76
N SER A 38 -17.08 5.92 -25.86
CA SER A 38 -16.17 6.32 -26.95
C SER A 38 -15.10 5.26 -27.15
N THR A 39 -14.66 5.08 -28.39
CA THR A 39 -13.56 4.19 -28.75
C THR A 39 -12.19 4.88 -28.71
N ASN A 40 -12.17 6.22 -28.68
CA ASN A 40 -10.95 7.02 -28.83
C ASN A 40 -10.91 8.31 -28.00
N LYS A 41 -11.88 8.55 -27.13
CA LYS A 41 -11.90 9.69 -26.20
C LYS A 41 -12.10 9.18 -24.77
N GLY A 42 -11.53 9.90 -23.82
CA GLY A 42 -11.77 9.69 -22.39
C GLY A 42 -12.63 10.80 -21.79
N ILE A 43 -12.92 10.67 -20.49
CA ILE A 43 -13.49 11.75 -19.68
C ILE A 43 -12.35 12.51 -19.03
N LEU A 44 -12.36 13.83 -19.17
CA LEU A 44 -11.49 14.71 -18.39
C LEU A 44 -12.24 15.13 -17.13
N ASN A 45 -11.89 14.55 -15.97
CA ASN A 45 -12.48 14.92 -14.68
C ASN A 45 -12.24 16.40 -14.36
N THR A 46 -13.11 16.97 -13.53
CA THR A 46 -12.96 18.33 -12.99
C THR A 46 -11.59 18.48 -12.32
N ARG A 47 -10.80 19.44 -12.80
CA ARG A 47 -9.46 19.72 -12.28
C ARG A 47 -9.57 20.69 -11.10
N ILE A 48 -9.14 20.23 -9.93
CA ILE A 48 -9.29 20.96 -8.68
C ILE A 48 -7.94 20.99 -7.97
N ALA A 49 -7.55 22.13 -7.41
CA ALA A 49 -6.38 22.22 -6.54
C ALA A 49 -6.81 21.92 -5.10
N LEU A 50 -6.60 20.69 -4.62
CA LEU A 50 -6.89 20.31 -3.24
C LEU A 50 -5.82 20.89 -2.30
N SER A 51 -6.21 21.23 -1.08
CA SER A 51 -5.30 21.74 -0.06
C SER A 51 -4.73 20.64 0.86
N SER A 52 -5.53 19.63 1.18
CA SER A 52 -5.19 18.45 1.98
C SER A 52 -6.26 17.37 1.78
N THR A 53 -6.00 16.13 2.22
CA THR A 53 -7.05 15.09 2.11
C THR A 53 -8.22 15.33 3.06
N THR A 54 -7.98 15.97 4.20
CA THR A 54 -8.98 16.23 5.26
C THR A 54 -9.80 17.50 5.05
N SER A 55 -9.47 18.30 4.04
CA SER A 55 -10.18 19.53 3.71
C SER A 55 -11.15 19.27 2.56
N PRO A 56 -12.44 19.63 2.69
CA PRO A 56 -13.38 19.53 1.57
C PRO A 56 -13.09 20.58 0.49
N SER A 57 -12.35 21.64 0.85
CA SER A 57 -12.03 22.76 -0.05
C SER A 57 -11.39 22.30 -1.35
N PRO A 58 -11.77 22.89 -2.50
CA PRO A 58 -12.66 24.06 -2.65
C PRO A 58 -14.16 23.74 -2.69
N LEU A 59 -14.57 22.50 -2.41
CA LEU A 59 -15.99 22.17 -2.25
C LEU A 59 -16.43 22.61 -0.84
N SER A 60 -17.73 22.84 -0.67
CA SER A 60 -18.31 23.27 0.61
C SER A 60 -18.34 22.15 1.66
N ALA A 61 -18.38 20.89 1.23
CA ALA A 61 -18.42 19.71 2.11
C ALA A 61 -17.85 18.46 1.42
N HIS A 62 -17.51 17.46 2.23
CA HIS A 62 -17.20 16.11 1.74
C HIS A 62 -18.50 15.44 1.26
N VAL A 63 -18.49 14.89 0.05
CA VAL A 63 -19.63 14.20 -0.55
C VAL A 63 -19.16 12.85 -1.05
N ALA A 64 -19.63 11.77 -0.41
CA ALA A 64 -19.21 10.41 -0.76
C ALA A 64 -19.47 10.11 -2.25
N GLY A 65 -18.48 9.50 -2.92
CA GLY A 65 -18.52 9.16 -4.34
C GLY A 65 -18.15 10.31 -5.29
N MET A 66 -17.93 11.53 -4.79
CA MET A 66 -17.43 12.64 -5.61
C MET A 66 -16.03 12.34 -6.16
N MET A 67 -15.78 12.55 -7.46
CA MET A 67 -14.48 12.29 -8.11
C MET A 67 -13.92 13.52 -8.80
N VAL A 68 -12.64 13.81 -8.57
CA VAL A 68 -11.93 15.00 -9.10
C VAL A 68 -10.50 14.65 -9.47
N TYR A 69 -9.90 15.39 -10.39
CA TYR A 69 -8.46 15.32 -10.63
C TYR A 69 -7.76 16.43 -9.84
N ASN A 70 -6.96 16.06 -8.83
CA ASN A 70 -6.16 17.00 -8.08
C ASN A 70 -4.99 17.51 -8.95
N THR A 71 -4.76 18.82 -8.96
CA THR A 71 -3.64 19.45 -9.68
C THR A 71 -2.53 19.96 -8.76
N ALA A 72 -2.76 19.98 -7.45
CA ALA A 72 -1.83 20.56 -6.49
C ALA A 72 -0.88 19.51 -5.86
N THR A 73 0.34 19.96 -5.53
CA THR A 73 1.26 19.25 -4.63
C THR A 73 1.38 20.07 -3.35
N VAL A 74 0.54 19.77 -2.37
CA VAL A 74 0.46 20.51 -1.09
C VAL A 74 0.09 19.53 0.02
N SER A 75 0.68 19.67 1.20
CA SER A 75 0.41 18.79 2.35
C SER A 75 0.61 17.31 1.97
N ASP A 76 -0.46 16.53 2.03
CA ASP A 76 -0.57 15.10 1.80
C ASP A 76 -1.24 14.78 0.45
N VAL A 77 -1.54 15.80 -0.36
CA VAL A 77 -2.08 15.63 -1.71
C VAL A 77 -1.01 15.86 -2.78
N THR A 78 -1.10 15.05 -3.82
CA THR A 78 -0.24 15.13 -5.01
C THR A 78 -1.13 15.01 -6.25
N PRO A 79 -0.69 15.46 -7.44
CA PRO A 79 -1.50 15.36 -8.64
C PRO A 79 -1.97 13.93 -8.91
N GLY A 80 -3.23 13.78 -9.32
CA GLY A 80 -3.85 12.48 -9.58
C GLY A 80 -5.36 12.48 -9.38
N LEU A 81 -6.00 11.34 -9.63
CA LEU A 81 -7.43 11.16 -9.43
C LEU A 81 -7.73 10.95 -7.93
N TYR A 82 -8.71 11.66 -7.41
CA TYR A 82 -9.19 11.51 -6.04
C TYR A 82 -10.70 11.25 -6.06
N TYR A 83 -11.16 10.40 -5.15
CA TYR A 83 -12.56 10.30 -4.80
C TYR A 83 -12.76 10.69 -3.33
N ASN A 84 -13.95 11.16 -2.99
CA ASN A 84 -14.29 11.51 -1.63
C ASN A 84 -15.05 10.35 -0.97
N ASP A 85 -14.66 9.94 0.23
CA ASP A 85 -15.33 8.85 0.96
C ASP A 85 -16.48 9.34 1.86
N GLY A 86 -16.79 10.64 1.81
CA GLY A 86 -17.76 11.30 2.69
C GLY A 86 -17.13 11.98 3.91
N SER A 87 -15.84 11.73 4.17
CA SER A 87 -15.08 12.33 5.27
C SER A 87 -13.74 12.93 4.85
N LYS A 88 -13.14 12.41 3.78
CA LYS A 88 -11.84 12.84 3.24
C LYS A 88 -11.71 12.54 1.75
N TRP A 89 -10.70 13.14 1.13
CA TRP A 89 -10.24 12.77 -0.21
C TRP A 89 -9.31 11.57 -0.14
N VAL A 90 -9.57 10.58 -0.98
CA VAL A 90 -8.76 9.37 -1.14
C VAL A 90 -8.21 9.35 -2.56
N LYS A 91 -6.89 9.22 -2.69
CA LYS A 91 -6.24 9.12 -3.99
C LYS A 91 -6.59 7.77 -4.63
N ALA A 92 -7.20 7.79 -5.80
CA ALA A 92 -7.46 6.60 -6.59
C ALA A 92 -6.16 6.10 -7.23
N GLY A 93 -5.92 4.79 -7.20
CA GLY A 93 -4.77 4.17 -7.85
C GLY A 93 -3.46 4.19 -7.04
N GLY A 94 -3.51 4.58 -5.77
CA GLY A 94 -2.47 4.19 -4.81
C GLY A 94 -2.64 2.69 -4.51
N GLY A 95 -2.06 1.83 -5.35
CA GLY A 95 -1.92 0.41 -5.03
C GLY A 95 -1.27 0.22 -3.66
N ALA A 96 -1.41 -0.96 -3.06
CA ALA A 96 -0.77 -1.29 -1.80
C ALA A 96 0.66 -0.72 -1.77
N ALA A 97 1.03 -0.07 -0.66
CA ALA A 97 2.38 0.48 -0.49
C ALA A 97 3.37 -0.55 -1.04
N ALA A 98 4.20 -0.16 -2.01
CA ALA A 98 5.21 -1.05 -2.55
C ALA A 98 5.90 -1.70 -1.35
N SER A 99 5.89 -3.03 -1.27
CA SER A 99 6.62 -3.73 -0.22
C SER A 99 8.01 -3.10 -0.20
N ALA A 100 8.38 -2.49 0.93
CA ALA A 100 9.63 -1.75 1.02
C ALA A 100 10.74 -2.66 0.48
N THR A 101 11.59 -2.12 -0.40
CA THR A 101 12.74 -2.88 -0.91
C THR A 101 13.53 -3.37 0.29
N MET A 102 13.60 -4.69 0.46
CA MET A 102 14.35 -5.30 1.56
C MET A 102 15.84 -5.19 1.23
N ASN A 103 16.63 -4.70 2.17
CA ASN A 103 18.09 -4.69 2.03
C ASN A 103 18.60 -6.10 2.31
N VAL A 104 19.11 -6.75 1.26
CA VAL A 104 19.65 -8.11 1.31
C VAL A 104 21.17 -8.06 1.30
N THR A 105 21.77 -8.69 2.30
CA THR A 105 23.22 -8.74 2.49
C THR A 105 23.69 -10.19 2.45
N ASN A 106 24.68 -10.50 1.61
CA ASN A 106 25.25 -11.85 1.48
C ASN A 106 26.58 -11.94 2.23
N GLN A 107 26.77 -12.99 3.02
CA GLN A 107 27.94 -13.16 3.88
C GLN A 107 28.47 -14.59 3.86
N THR A 108 29.79 -14.74 4.03
CA THR A 108 30.47 -16.05 4.15
C THR A 108 31.26 -16.20 5.45
N GLY A 109 31.41 -15.13 6.22
CA GLY A 109 32.20 -15.08 7.45
C GLY A 109 31.62 -14.12 8.48
N ASN A 110 32.43 -13.71 9.47
CA ASN A 110 31.98 -12.78 10.51
C ASN A 110 31.43 -11.48 9.90
N TYR A 111 30.31 -10.98 10.43
CA TYR A 111 29.65 -9.79 9.91
C TYR A 111 29.05 -8.95 11.04
N THR A 112 29.06 -7.63 10.86
CA THR A 112 28.35 -6.68 11.75
C THR A 112 27.16 -6.12 11.00
N ALA A 113 25.96 -6.48 11.45
CA ALA A 113 24.72 -6.06 10.81
C ALA A 113 24.50 -4.55 10.96
N LEU A 114 24.00 -3.94 9.89
CA LEU A 114 23.59 -2.55 9.86
C LEU A 114 22.12 -2.43 10.31
N PRO A 115 21.71 -1.32 10.93
CA PRO A 115 20.29 -1.08 11.24
C PRO A 115 19.38 -1.12 9.99
N THR A 116 19.96 -0.90 8.81
CA THR A 116 19.28 -0.98 7.51
C THR A 116 19.15 -2.39 6.96
N ASP A 117 19.92 -3.38 7.44
CA ASP A 117 19.81 -4.76 6.97
C ASP A 117 18.43 -5.32 7.30
N ASP A 118 17.81 -5.98 6.32
CA ASP A 118 16.53 -6.67 6.51
C ASP A 118 16.70 -8.18 6.38
N ILE A 119 17.54 -8.63 5.44
CA ILE A 119 17.83 -10.04 5.20
C ILE A 119 19.34 -10.25 5.14
N ILE A 120 19.84 -11.24 5.88
CA ILE A 120 21.24 -11.67 5.83
C ILE A 120 21.29 -13.14 5.39
N LEU A 121 21.94 -13.38 4.25
CA LEU A 121 22.11 -14.70 3.68
C LEU A 121 23.54 -15.18 3.93
N TYR A 122 23.67 -16.28 4.65
CA TYR A 122 24.96 -16.88 4.98
C TYR A 122 25.25 -18.10 4.10
N THR A 123 26.37 -18.08 3.40
CA THR A 123 26.93 -19.24 2.71
C THR A 123 28.19 -19.69 3.45
N THR A 124 28.01 -20.46 4.51
CA THR A 124 29.08 -20.94 5.39
C THR A 124 29.73 -22.22 4.86
N ALA A 125 31.06 -22.33 5.03
CA ALA A 125 31.80 -23.57 4.79
C ALA A 125 31.78 -24.46 6.06
N ALA A 126 32.09 -25.76 5.91
CA ALA A 126 32.34 -26.62 7.07
C ALA A 126 33.56 -26.09 7.85
N GLY A 127 33.40 -25.87 9.16
CA GLY A 127 34.42 -25.20 9.97
C GLY A 127 33.81 -24.48 11.18
N PRO A 128 34.54 -23.53 11.79
CA PRO A 128 34.01 -22.72 12.90
C PRO A 128 32.82 -21.88 12.43
N ASN A 129 31.85 -21.71 13.33
CA ASN A 129 30.69 -20.85 13.07
C ASN A 129 31.15 -19.39 12.94
N PRO A 130 30.75 -18.64 11.90
CA PRO A 130 30.95 -17.20 11.88
C PRO A 130 30.05 -16.51 12.91
N VAL A 131 30.48 -15.34 13.35
CA VAL A 131 29.75 -14.50 14.30
C VAL A 131 29.01 -13.39 13.56
N LEU A 132 27.70 -13.31 13.76
CA LEU A 132 26.85 -12.18 13.41
C LEU A 132 26.75 -11.23 14.60
N THR A 133 27.33 -10.05 14.46
CA THR A 133 27.26 -8.97 15.46
C THR A 133 26.08 -8.07 15.15
N LEU A 134 25.10 -8.01 16.03
CA LEU A 134 23.87 -7.25 15.88
C LEU A 134 23.98 -5.84 16.48
N PRO A 135 23.38 -4.84 15.84
CA PRO A 135 23.41 -3.48 16.35
C PRO A 135 22.59 -3.37 17.64
N THR A 136 23.11 -2.60 18.60
CA THR A 136 22.44 -2.35 19.90
C THR A 136 21.98 -0.90 20.05
N THR A 137 22.39 -0.02 19.13
CA THR A 137 22.07 1.41 19.10
C THR A 137 21.54 1.81 17.72
N GLY A 138 20.69 2.84 17.66
CA GLY A 138 20.10 3.30 16.39
C GLY A 138 19.12 2.31 15.75
N VAL A 139 18.66 1.31 16.51
CA VAL A 139 17.69 0.30 16.07
C VAL A 139 16.34 0.56 16.73
N PRO A 140 15.23 0.71 15.97
CA PRO A 140 13.92 0.84 16.56
C PRO A 140 13.43 -0.49 17.15
N VAL A 141 12.72 -0.43 18.28
CA VAL A 141 12.04 -1.60 18.87
C VAL A 141 11.09 -2.20 17.84
N GLY A 142 11.16 -3.53 17.68
CA GLY A 142 10.39 -4.27 16.69
C GLY A 142 11.07 -4.44 15.33
N LYS A 143 12.27 -3.87 15.11
CA LYS A 143 13.10 -4.16 13.94
C LYS A 143 13.33 -5.67 13.86
N ARG A 144 13.17 -6.21 12.65
CA ARG A 144 13.38 -7.60 12.30
C ARG A 144 14.57 -7.73 11.36
N ILE A 145 15.41 -8.73 11.61
CA ILE A 145 16.43 -9.20 10.68
C ILE A 145 16.17 -10.67 10.42
N TYR A 146 15.94 -11.02 9.15
CA TYR A 146 15.79 -12.40 8.72
C TYR A 146 17.18 -12.96 8.41
N VAL A 147 17.54 -14.07 9.04
CA VAL A 147 18.82 -14.73 8.82
C VAL A 147 18.57 -16.12 8.24
N SER A 148 19.13 -16.36 7.06
CA SER A 148 19.07 -17.67 6.42
C SER A 148 20.48 -18.21 6.25
N VAL A 149 20.71 -19.41 6.76
CA VAL A 149 22.00 -20.10 6.66
C VAL A 149 21.86 -21.19 5.60
N LEU A 150 22.44 -20.91 4.43
CA LEU A 150 22.42 -21.77 3.25
C LEU A 150 23.61 -22.75 3.21
N GLY A 151 24.64 -22.48 4.01
CA GLY A 151 25.86 -23.28 4.10
C GLY A 151 25.83 -24.39 5.15
N ALA A 152 26.99 -24.93 5.50
CA ALA A 152 27.11 -26.11 6.35
C ALA A 152 27.29 -25.83 7.85
N ALA A 153 27.88 -24.69 8.23
CA ALA A 153 28.10 -24.32 9.63
C ALA A 153 27.01 -23.36 10.12
N SER A 154 26.70 -23.42 11.41
CA SER A 154 25.75 -22.50 12.05
C SER A 154 26.35 -21.10 12.18
N VAL A 155 25.53 -20.10 12.49
CA VAL A 155 25.99 -18.73 12.74
C VAL A 155 25.78 -18.39 14.21
N GLU A 156 26.84 -17.94 14.87
CA GLU A 156 26.81 -17.44 16.24
C GLU A 156 26.27 -16.02 16.28
N ILE A 157 25.54 -15.68 17.34
CA ILE A 157 24.87 -14.38 17.48
C ILE A 157 25.49 -13.61 18.64
N SER A 158 25.84 -12.35 18.38
CA SER A 158 26.40 -11.45 19.39
C SER A 158 25.71 -10.08 19.35
N PRO A 159 25.28 -9.49 20.48
CA PRO A 159 25.21 -10.12 21.79
C PRO A 159 24.24 -11.30 21.79
N LEU A 160 24.38 -12.20 22.78
CA LEU A 160 23.51 -13.37 22.87
C LEU A 160 22.03 -12.95 22.92
N PRO A 161 21.15 -13.62 22.15
CA PRO A 161 19.72 -13.41 22.26
C PRO A 161 19.21 -13.69 23.68
N ARG A 162 18.03 -13.14 24.00
CA ARG A 162 17.37 -13.30 25.29
C ARG A 162 17.04 -14.77 25.62
N GLU A 163 16.81 -15.58 24.60
CA GLU A 163 16.45 -16.98 24.72
C GLU A 163 17.62 -17.78 25.27
N THR A 164 17.34 -18.66 26.24
CA THR A 164 18.34 -19.53 26.86
C THR A 164 18.52 -20.86 26.12
N ALA A 165 17.56 -21.22 25.29
CA ALA A 165 17.60 -22.38 24.40
C ALA A 165 17.67 -21.87 22.96
N ASN A 166 18.52 -22.49 22.13
CA ASN A 166 18.78 -22.11 20.75
C ASN A 166 19.25 -20.65 20.61
N GLN A 167 20.57 -20.45 20.60
CA GLN A 167 21.20 -19.13 20.48
C GLN A 167 21.99 -18.95 19.17
N LEU A 168 21.84 -19.91 18.25
CA LEU A 168 22.51 -19.95 16.95
C LEU A 168 21.46 -19.88 15.85
N CYS A 169 21.85 -19.32 14.70
CA CYS A 169 21.12 -19.54 13.46
C CYS A 169 21.62 -20.82 12.80
N TYR A 170 20.79 -21.85 12.73
CA TYR A 170 21.18 -23.15 12.15
C TYR A 170 20.98 -23.21 10.63
N PRO A 171 21.80 -24.00 9.91
CA PRO A 171 21.56 -24.36 8.52
C PRO A 171 20.18 -24.97 8.30
N GLY A 172 19.54 -24.61 7.18
CA GLY A 172 18.25 -25.18 6.81
C GLY A 172 17.05 -24.71 7.66
N GLN A 173 17.25 -23.77 8.59
CA GLN A 173 16.19 -23.15 9.38
C GLN A 173 15.99 -21.68 9.03
N GLY A 174 14.73 -21.21 9.12
CA GLY A 174 14.41 -19.80 9.04
C GLY A 174 14.58 -19.15 10.41
N ASN A 175 15.54 -18.23 10.54
CA ASN A 175 15.83 -17.55 11.80
C ASN A 175 15.38 -16.10 11.71
N ILE A 176 14.65 -15.62 12.71
CA ILE A 176 14.22 -14.22 12.79
C ILE A 176 14.74 -13.61 14.09
N LEU A 177 15.49 -12.53 13.97
CA LEU A 177 15.94 -11.74 15.10
C LEU A 177 15.06 -10.51 15.24
N ILE A 178 14.51 -10.28 16.43
CA ILE A 178 13.68 -9.11 16.74
C ILE A 178 14.37 -8.27 17.82
N TYR A 179 14.57 -6.98 17.53
CA TYR A 179 15.09 -6.04 18.50
C TYR A 179 13.99 -5.67 19.51
N THR A 180 14.25 -5.94 20.79
CA THR A 180 13.33 -5.68 21.90
C THR A 180 13.66 -4.38 22.65
N GLY A 181 14.86 -3.84 22.48
CA GLY A 181 15.33 -2.66 23.20
C GLY A 181 15.76 -2.91 24.65
N ASN A 182 15.86 -4.17 25.09
CA ASN A 182 16.35 -4.50 26.43
C ASN A 182 17.88 -4.25 26.54
N ALA A 183 18.32 -3.61 27.62
CA ALA A 183 19.73 -3.23 27.81
C ALA A 183 20.70 -4.41 27.96
N ALA A 184 20.27 -5.55 28.53
CA ALA A 184 21.13 -6.71 28.77
C ALA A 184 21.10 -7.74 27.63
N SER A 185 19.92 -7.94 27.03
CA SER A 185 19.70 -8.87 25.92
C SER A 185 18.80 -8.21 24.88
N PRO A 186 19.36 -7.32 24.03
CA PRO A 186 18.56 -6.46 23.16
C PRO A 186 17.78 -7.19 22.07
N TRP A 187 18.18 -8.43 21.75
CA TRP A 187 17.60 -9.22 20.67
C TRP A 187 16.91 -10.47 21.19
N SER A 188 15.83 -10.85 20.53
CA SER A 188 15.12 -12.12 20.70
C SER A 188 15.26 -12.91 19.39
N LEU A 189 15.67 -14.17 19.49
CA LEU A 189 15.70 -15.12 18.39
C LEU A 189 14.38 -15.89 18.36
N ILE A 190 13.64 -15.72 17.27
CA ILE A 190 12.42 -16.44 16.97
C ILE A 190 12.75 -17.39 15.82
N SER A 191 13.05 -18.64 16.16
CA SER A 191 13.19 -19.71 15.16
C SER A 191 11.87 -20.48 15.06
N GLY A 192 11.41 -20.74 13.83
CA GLY A 192 10.43 -21.79 13.58
C GLY A 192 11.14 -23.14 13.48
N TYR A 193 10.70 -24.13 14.25
CA TYR A 193 11.12 -25.52 14.05
C TYR A 193 10.55 -26.09 12.75
#